data_AF-A0A318CZ48-F1
#
_entry.id   AF-A0A318CZ48-F1
#
_cell.length_a   1.000
_cell.length_b   1.000
_cell.length_c   1.000
_cell.angle_alpha   90.00
_cell.angle_beta   90.00
_cell.angle_gamma   90.00
#
_symmetry.space_group_name_H-M   'P 1'
#
loop_
_entity.id
_entity.type
_entity.pdbx_description
1 polymer ?
#
loop_
_entity_poly.entity_id
_entity_poly.type
_entity_poly.pdbx_seq_one_letter_code
_entity_poly.pdbx_strand_id
1 'polypeptide(L)'
;MLKMFTHTVSMIILVLKSIGLAGCASAESANIGNGTEHTAQQSQHSDNDTLADQHSSAEEANETVTQDTAALETAQNTTIKVVVKAQGGDEELVLIQGANVFVKSGDGQEFSAKTNSKGVAVLLVIPRGKIKVQVTASGFKTFGERYELVEKEESIEIELEIRDLPIVD
;
A
#
# COMPACT_ATOMS: atom_id res chain seq x y z
N MET A 1 -19.52 -37.14 6.09
CA MET A 1 -20.50 -36.29 5.35
C MET A 1 -19.72 -35.25 4.58
N LEU A 2 -19.51 -35.49 3.29
CA LEU A 2 -18.72 -34.67 2.38
C LEU A 2 -19.64 -33.57 1.81
N LYS A 3 -19.42 -32.31 2.19
CA LYS A 3 -20.17 -31.18 1.63
C LYS A 3 -19.54 -30.79 0.30
N MET A 4 -20.27 -31.07 -0.78
CA MET A 4 -19.97 -30.68 -2.15
C MET A 4 -19.98 -29.15 -2.25
N PHE A 5 -18.85 -28.55 -2.61
CA PHE A 5 -18.78 -27.15 -3.00
C PHE A 5 -19.22 -27.03 -4.46
N THR A 6 -20.46 -26.63 -4.68
CA THR A 6 -20.96 -26.25 -5.99
C THR A 6 -20.54 -24.81 -6.27
N HIS A 7 -19.38 -24.60 -6.88
CA HIS A 7 -19.03 -23.30 -7.46
C HIS A 7 -19.72 -23.20 -8.83
N THR A 8 -20.85 -22.53 -8.87
CA THR A 8 -21.49 -22.08 -10.11
C THR A 8 -20.55 -21.05 -10.75
N VAL A 9 -19.82 -21.46 -11.78
CA VAL A 9 -18.96 -20.59 -12.58
C VAL A 9 -19.88 -19.67 -13.38
N SER A 10 -20.12 -18.47 -12.87
CA SER A 10 -20.84 -17.41 -13.57
C SER A 10 -19.96 -16.90 -14.70
N MET A 11 -20.19 -17.40 -15.93
CA MET A 11 -19.57 -16.90 -17.14
C MET A 11 -20.11 -15.48 -17.43
N ILE A 12 -19.41 -14.46 -16.95
CA ILE A 12 -19.65 -13.08 -17.34
C ILE A 12 -19.02 -12.86 -18.72
N ILE A 13 -19.89 -12.74 -19.72
CA ILE A 13 -19.55 -12.40 -21.11
C ILE A 13 -19.05 -10.95 -21.15
N LEU A 14 -17.74 -10.77 -21.31
CA LEU A 14 -17.10 -9.48 -21.58
C LEU A 14 -17.33 -9.09 -23.05
N VAL A 15 -18.32 -8.23 -23.30
CA VAL A 15 -18.48 -7.57 -24.60
C VAL A 15 -17.45 -6.45 -24.72
N LEU A 16 -16.38 -6.73 -25.47
CA LEU A 16 -15.38 -5.73 -25.89
C LEU A 16 -16.01 -4.71 -26.84
N LYS A 17 -16.46 -3.57 -26.30
CA LYS A 17 -16.75 -2.37 -27.09
C LYS A 17 -15.44 -1.62 -27.34
N SER A 18 -14.88 -1.82 -28.52
CA SER A 18 -13.81 -0.99 -29.09
C SER A 18 -14.36 0.39 -29.43
N ILE A 19 -13.92 1.43 -28.72
CA ILE A 19 -14.16 2.82 -29.11
C ILE A 19 -12.83 3.52 -29.32
N GLY A 20 -12.52 3.70 -30.61
CA GLY A 20 -12.05 4.94 -31.22
C GLY A 20 -10.85 5.66 -30.60
N LEU A 21 -9.67 5.42 -31.17
CA LEU A 21 -8.49 6.27 -31.08
C LEU A 21 -8.61 7.42 -32.10
N ALA A 22 -8.61 8.67 -31.63
CA ALA A 22 -8.28 9.88 -32.38
C ALA A 22 -7.47 10.78 -31.42
N GLY A 23 -6.20 11.12 -31.67
CA GLY A 23 -5.77 12.28 -32.48
C GLY A 23 -6.11 13.58 -31.72
N CYS A 24 -5.19 14.45 -31.28
CA CYS A 24 -4.05 15.03 -31.99
C CYS A 24 -2.96 15.54 -31.03
N ALA A 25 -1.75 15.67 -31.56
CA ALA A 25 -0.62 16.38 -30.96
C ALA A 25 -0.85 17.90 -30.91
N SER A 26 -0.26 18.57 -29.92
CA SER A 26 0.28 19.93 -30.07
C SER A 26 1.45 20.10 -29.11
N ALA A 27 2.62 20.36 -29.70
CA ALA A 27 3.79 20.87 -29.00
C ALA A 27 3.71 22.40 -28.91
N GLU A 28 4.69 22.95 -28.18
CA GLU A 28 5.17 24.33 -28.19
C GLU A 28 4.55 25.29 -27.17
N SER A 29 5.35 25.61 -26.14
CA SER A 29 5.66 27.00 -25.83
C SER A 29 6.94 27.07 -24.98
N ALA A 30 8.00 27.60 -25.58
CA ALA A 30 9.13 28.15 -24.87
C ALA A 30 8.83 29.62 -24.58
N ASN A 31 9.08 30.09 -23.35
CA ASN A 31 9.55 31.46 -23.19
C ASN A 31 10.50 31.61 -21.98
N ILE A 32 11.58 32.32 -22.26
CA ILE A 32 12.74 32.66 -21.45
C ILE A 32 12.41 33.91 -20.63
N GLY A 33 12.88 33.97 -19.37
CA GLY A 33 12.75 35.16 -18.53
C GLY A 33 13.76 35.17 -17.40
N ASN A 34 14.92 35.78 -17.69
CA ASN A 34 16.10 36.02 -16.86
C ASN A 34 15.87 37.09 -15.76
N GLY A 35 16.66 37.07 -14.68
CA GLY A 35 16.79 38.18 -13.71
C GLY A 35 17.04 37.71 -12.27
N THR A 36 18.27 37.35 -11.90
CA THR A 36 19.25 38.19 -11.15
C THR A 36 19.00 38.27 -9.64
N GLU A 37 19.78 37.44 -8.94
CA GLU A 37 20.62 37.70 -7.75
C GLU A 37 20.23 38.83 -6.76
N HIS A 38 20.26 38.51 -5.45
CA HIS A 38 21.03 39.29 -4.47
C HIS A 38 21.35 38.44 -3.22
N THR A 39 22.63 38.56 -2.84
CA THR A 39 23.41 37.96 -1.75
C THR A 39 23.10 38.52 -0.36
N ALA A 40 23.22 37.69 0.70
CA ALA A 40 23.96 37.92 1.95
C ALA A 40 23.46 36.96 3.05
N GLN A 41 24.25 35.94 3.43
CA GLN A 41 25.05 35.90 4.67
C GLN A 41 24.26 36.01 5.98
N GLN A 42 24.19 34.91 6.73
CA GLN A 42 24.73 34.91 8.10
C GLN A 42 25.05 33.50 8.58
N SER A 43 26.36 33.25 8.73
CA SER A 43 26.96 32.15 9.46
C SER A 43 26.72 32.30 10.95
N GLN A 44 26.42 31.22 11.66
CA GLN A 44 26.90 31.02 13.04
C GLN A 44 27.31 29.56 13.23
N HIS A 45 28.63 29.41 13.34
CA HIS A 45 29.39 28.29 13.86
C HIS A 45 29.24 28.27 15.39
N SER A 46 29.02 27.11 15.99
CA SER A 46 29.40 26.89 17.39
C SER A 46 29.64 25.41 17.64
N ASP A 47 30.91 25.09 17.85
CA ASP A 47 31.40 23.81 18.34
C ASP A 47 30.82 23.50 19.72
N ASN A 48 30.59 22.21 20.00
CA ASN A 48 30.81 21.71 21.35
C ASN A 48 31.28 20.25 21.30
N ASP A 49 32.59 20.09 21.36
CA ASP A 49 33.26 18.87 21.80
C ASP A 49 33.17 18.78 23.33
N THR A 50 32.75 17.64 23.88
CA THR A 50 33.28 17.12 25.15
C THR A 50 33.06 15.60 25.21
N LEU A 51 34.19 14.89 25.16
CA LEU A 51 34.40 13.48 25.48
C LEU A 51 34.53 13.26 27.00
N ALA A 52 33.99 12.15 27.51
CA ALA A 52 34.52 11.24 28.55
C ALA A 52 33.41 10.22 28.89
N ASP A 53 33.54 8.93 28.56
CA ASP A 53 34.18 7.85 29.36
C ASP A 53 33.46 7.60 30.72
N GLN A 54 33.15 6.39 31.20
CA GLN A 54 33.41 5.00 30.79
C GLN A 54 32.67 4.05 31.78
N HIS A 55 32.61 2.75 31.43
CA HIS A 55 32.56 1.57 32.31
C HIS A 55 31.23 1.19 33.01
N SER A 56 30.83 -0.09 33.16
CA SER A 56 31.43 -1.39 32.77
C SER A 56 30.56 -2.54 33.33
N SER A 57 30.53 -3.65 32.57
CA SER A 57 30.40 -5.07 32.98
C SER A 57 29.10 -5.55 33.67
N ALA A 58 28.61 -6.76 33.45
CA ALA A 58 28.94 -7.89 32.57
C ALA A 58 27.79 -8.93 32.68
N GLU A 59 27.77 -9.85 31.71
CA GLU A 59 27.32 -11.27 31.68
C GLU A 59 26.46 -11.84 32.84
N GLU A 60 25.53 -12.78 32.62
CA GLU A 60 25.70 -14.01 31.84
C GLU A 60 24.36 -14.71 31.55
N ALA A 61 24.42 -15.52 30.48
CA ALA A 61 23.57 -16.58 29.95
C ALA A 61 22.50 -17.25 30.84
N ASN A 62 21.41 -17.77 30.24
CA ASN A 62 21.42 -19.17 29.77
C ASN A 62 20.14 -19.64 29.04
N GLU A 63 20.38 -20.33 27.91
CA GLU A 63 19.66 -21.42 27.21
C GLU A 63 18.13 -21.39 26.99
N THR A 64 17.66 -21.37 25.73
CA THR A 64 17.50 -22.50 24.77
C THR A 64 16.23 -23.32 25.00
N VAL A 65 15.23 -23.10 24.16
CA VAL A 65 14.30 -24.16 23.72
C VAL A 65 14.16 -24.10 22.21
N THR A 66 14.87 -25.01 21.57
CA THR A 66 14.63 -25.50 20.20
C THR A 66 13.36 -26.33 20.18
N GLN A 67 12.48 -26.09 19.19
CA GLN A 67 11.51 -27.00 18.54
C GLN A 67 10.49 -26.08 17.84
N ASP A 68 10.39 -25.98 16.52
CA ASP A 68 10.34 -27.05 15.54
C ASP A 68 10.74 -26.53 14.16
N THR A 69 11.41 -27.39 13.41
CA THR A 69 11.87 -27.20 12.05
C THR A 69 10.69 -27.03 11.08
N ALA A 70 10.49 -25.83 10.55
CA ALA A 70 9.82 -25.64 9.27
C ALA A 70 10.64 -24.66 8.44
N ALA A 71 11.42 -25.24 7.52
CA ALA A 71 12.03 -24.68 6.33
C ALA A 71 12.55 -23.22 6.41
N LEU A 72 13.86 -23.08 6.16
CA LEU A 72 14.44 -21.92 5.51
C LEU A 72 13.51 -21.49 4.37
N GLU A 73 12.67 -20.49 4.65
CA GLU A 73 11.67 -20.00 3.72
C GLU A 73 12.43 -19.42 2.54
N THR A 74 12.48 -20.18 1.45
CA THR A 74 12.79 -19.62 0.15
C THR A 74 11.81 -18.47 0.00
N ALA A 75 12.28 -17.23 0.03
CA ALA A 75 11.44 -16.06 0.02
C ALA A 75 10.48 -16.15 -1.18
N GLN A 76 9.26 -16.65 -0.92
CA GLN A 76 8.24 -16.78 -1.93
C GLN A 76 7.49 -15.48 -1.88
N ASN A 77 8.03 -14.50 -2.58
CA ASN A 77 7.41 -13.20 -2.64
C ASN A 77 6.27 -13.22 -3.66
N THR A 78 5.32 -12.33 -3.44
CA THR A 78 4.11 -12.15 -4.21
C THR A 78 3.95 -10.70 -4.59
N THR A 79 3.36 -10.48 -5.76
CA THR A 79 2.84 -9.19 -6.17
C THR A 79 1.37 -9.13 -5.82
N ILE A 80 0.96 -8.10 -5.09
CA ILE A 80 -0.45 -7.86 -4.80
C ILE A 80 -0.93 -6.61 -5.53
N LYS A 81 -2.09 -6.73 -6.16
CA LYS A 81 -2.82 -5.63 -6.78
C LYS A 81 -4.06 -5.36 -5.94
N VAL A 82 -4.06 -4.24 -5.23
CA VAL A 82 -5.21 -3.81 -4.42
C VAL A 82 -6.03 -2.83 -5.24
N VAL A 83 -7.30 -3.15 -5.47
CA VAL A 83 -8.27 -2.29 -6.15
C VAL A 83 -9.22 -1.74 -5.11
N VAL A 84 -9.24 -0.41 -4.94
CA VAL A 84 -10.05 0.27 -3.94
C VAL A 84 -11.22 0.98 -4.63
N LYS A 85 -12.43 0.64 -4.19
CA LYS A 85 -13.70 1.17 -4.67
C LYS A 85 -14.56 1.61 -3.48
N ALA A 86 -15.61 2.38 -3.75
CA ALA A 86 -16.65 2.68 -2.78
C ALA A 86 -18.00 2.77 -3.48
N GLN A 87 -19.07 2.51 -2.74
CA GLN A 87 -20.42 2.73 -3.25
C GLN A 87 -20.66 4.24 -3.44
N GLY A 88 -20.82 4.65 -4.70
CA GLY A 88 -21.30 5.96 -5.09
C GLY A 88 -22.81 6.06 -4.92
N GLY A 89 -23.37 7.24 -5.20
CA GLY A 89 -24.78 7.55 -4.95
C GLY A 89 -25.75 6.51 -5.53
N ASP A 90 -25.85 6.46 -6.86
CA ASP A 90 -26.74 5.58 -7.63
C ASP A 90 -26.26 4.11 -7.70
N GLU A 91 -25.64 3.61 -6.62
CA GLU A 91 -25.06 2.26 -6.53
C GLU A 91 -23.89 2.00 -7.49
N GLU A 92 -23.40 3.04 -8.19
CA GLU A 92 -22.20 2.95 -9.03
C GLU A 92 -20.94 2.84 -8.16
N LEU A 93 -20.09 1.85 -8.43
CA LEU A 93 -18.81 1.69 -7.76
C LEU A 93 -17.80 2.71 -8.29
N VAL A 94 -17.39 3.64 -7.44
CA VAL A 94 -16.40 4.67 -7.77
C VAL A 94 -15.02 4.23 -7.31
N LEU A 95 -14.04 4.30 -8.22
CA LEU A 95 -12.64 3.98 -7.93
C LEU A 95 -11.99 5.12 -7.13
N ILE A 96 -11.31 4.77 -6.02
CA ILE A 96 -10.75 5.77 -5.11
C ILE A 96 -9.28 6.02 -5.41
N GLN A 97 -8.96 7.19 -5.97
CA GLN A 97 -7.58 7.64 -6.16
C GLN A 97 -6.98 8.17 -4.85
N GLY A 98 -5.68 7.92 -4.63
CA GLY A 98 -4.92 8.49 -3.52
C GLY A 98 -5.19 7.85 -2.16
N ALA A 99 -5.97 6.78 -2.08
CA ALA A 99 -6.14 5.97 -0.88
C ALA A 99 -4.80 5.38 -0.46
N ASN A 100 -4.50 5.39 0.84
CA ASN A 100 -3.31 4.74 1.39
C ASN A 100 -3.63 3.29 1.67
N VAL A 101 -2.85 2.39 1.09
CA VAL A 101 -2.90 0.96 1.32
C VAL A 101 -1.69 0.58 2.17
N PHE A 102 -1.93 -0.03 3.31
CA PHE A 102 -0.92 -0.55 4.22
C PHE A 102 -1.05 -2.06 4.30
N VAL A 103 0.07 -2.76 4.20
CA VAL A 103 0.13 -4.22 4.28
C VAL A 103 1.16 -4.61 5.32
N LYS A 104 0.77 -5.46 6.27
CA LYS A 104 1.66 -6.02 7.27
C LYS A 104 1.75 -7.52 7.10
N SER A 105 2.96 -8.07 6.90
CA SER A 105 3.18 -9.51 6.79
C SER A 105 3.11 -10.21 8.15
N GLY A 106 3.03 -11.54 8.13
CA GLY A 106 3.09 -12.37 9.34
C GLY A 106 4.35 -12.12 10.18
N ASP A 107 5.49 -11.89 9.51
CA ASP A 107 6.78 -11.56 10.13
C ASP A 107 6.89 -10.09 10.60
N GLY A 108 5.83 -9.30 10.40
CA GLY A 108 5.77 -7.92 10.84
C GLY A 108 6.40 -6.90 9.88
N GLN A 109 6.82 -7.30 8.69
CA GLN A 109 7.26 -6.34 7.66
C GLN A 109 6.08 -5.50 7.17
N GLU A 110 6.31 -4.21 7.00
CA GLU A 110 5.27 -3.23 6.63
C GLU A 110 5.54 -2.66 5.24
N PHE A 111 4.50 -2.64 4.42
CA PHE A 111 4.53 -2.14 3.06
C PHE A 111 3.42 -1.11 2.89
N SER A 112 3.67 -0.10 2.07
CA SER A 112 2.65 0.90 1.78
C SER A 112 2.68 1.35 0.33
N ALA A 113 1.51 1.67 -0.19
CA ALA A 113 1.34 2.24 -1.52
C ALA A 113 0.12 3.17 -1.53
N LYS A 114 0.06 4.05 -2.53
CA LYS A 114 -1.13 4.86 -2.80
C LYS A 114 -1.81 4.37 -4.07
N THR A 115 -3.14 4.41 -4.09
CA THR A 115 -3.90 4.08 -5.29
C THR A 115 -3.73 5.15 -6.37
N ASN A 116 -3.64 4.72 -7.63
CA ASN A 116 -3.60 5.60 -8.79
C ASN A 116 -5.01 6.06 -9.22
N SER A 117 -5.11 6.77 -10.36
CA SER A 117 -6.40 7.26 -10.90
C SER A 117 -7.41 6.16 -11.25
N LYS A 118 -6.98 4.91 -11.33
CA LYS A 118 -7.85 3.74 -11.52
C LYS A 118 -8.17 3.02 -10.20
N GLY A 119 -7.91 3.65 -9.06
CA GLY A 119 -8.10 3.04 -7.75
C GLY A 119 -7.16 1.85 -7.46
N VAL A 120 -6.07 1.69 -8.21
CA VAL A 120 -5.17 0.53 -8.08
C VAL A 120 -3.90 0.91 -7.34
N ALA A 121 -3.54 0.14 -6.32
CA ALA A 121 -2.22 0.12 -5.71
C ALA A 121 -1.54 -1.22 -6.00
N VAL A 122 -0.27 -1.19 -6.40
CA VAL A 122 0.53 -2.41 -6.65
C VAL A 122 1.64 -2.44 -5.62
N LEU A 123 1.73 -3.53 -4.85
CA LEU A 123 2.85 -3.78 -3.97
C LEU A 123 3.59 -5.02 -4.44
N LEU A 124 4.91 -4.90 -4.55
CA LEU A 124 5.80 -5.95 -5.01
C LEU A 124 6.49 -6.57 -3.82
N VAL A 125 7.03 -7.78 -4.03
CA VAL A 125 7.98 -8.40 -3.11
C VAL A 125 7.36 -8.72 -1.74
N ILE A 126 6.04 -8.90 -1.65
CA ILE A 126 5.33 -9.18 -0.39
C ILE A 126 5.53 -10.65 0.00
N PRO A 127 5.98 -10.97 1.23
CA PRO A 127 6.06 -12.35 1.69
C PRO A 127 4.71 -13.07 1.57
N ARG A 128 4.70 -14.28 1.01
CA ARG A 128 3.51 -15.14 1.02
C ARG A 128 3.13 -15.54 2.45
N GLY A 129 1.88 -15.99 2.59
CA GLY A 129 1.29 -16.34 3.86
C GLY A 129 0.35 -15.26 4.38
N LYS A 130 0.17 -15.22 5.70
CA LYS A 130 -0.85 -14.38 6.34
C LYS A 130 -0.41 -12.92 6.33
N ILE A 131 -1.29 -12.05 5.85
CA ILE A 131 -1.08 -10.60 5.83
C ILE A 131 -2.28 -9.89 6.44
N LYS A 132 -2.07 -8.66 6.93
CA LYS A 132 -3.14 -7.70 7.25
C LYS A 132 -3.09 -6.57 6.24
N VAL A 133 -4.19 -6.34 5.52
CA VAL A 133 -4.36 -5.20 4.62
C VAL A 133 -5.23 -4.17 5.30
N GLN A 134 -4.80 -2.92 5.31
CA GLN A 134 -5.55 -1.79 5.86
C GLN A 134 -5.57 -0.67 4.82
N VAL A 135 -6.74 -0.08 4.60
CA VAL A 135 -6.92 0.99 3.63
C VAL A 135 -7.55 2.21 4.30
N THR A 136 -6.95 3.38 4.05
CA THR A 136 -7.47 4.67 4.52
C THR A 136 -7.63 5.64 3.37
N ALA A 137 -8.76 6.32 3.33
CA ALA A 137 -9.06 7.39 2.39
C ALA A 137 -9.87 8.49 3.07
N SER A 138 -9.73 9.72 2.60
CA SER A 138 -10.48 10.87 3.11
C SER A 138 -11.98 10.69 2.86
N GLY A 139 -12.82 10.94 3.87
CA GLY A 139 -14.27 10.75 3.76
C GLY A 139 -14.76 9.32 3.97
N PHE A 140 -13.86 8.36 4.21
CA PHE A 140 -14.20 6.94 4.41
C PHE A 140 -13.81 6.42 5.79
N LYS A 141 -14.47 5.34 6.21
CA LYS A 141 -14.05 4.52 7.34
C LYS A 141 -12.78 3.75 6.95
N THR A 142 -11.92 3.51 7.93
CA THR A 142 -10.72 2.69 7.71
C THR A 142 -11.14 1.25 7.54
N PHE A 143 -10.78 0.65 6.41
CA PHE A 143 -10.93 -0.79 6.20
C PHE A 143 -9.72 -1.53 6.74
N GLY A 144 -9.90 -2.72 7.32
CA GLY A 144 -8.80 -3.55 7.80
C GLY A 144 -9.18 -5.02 7.94
N GLU A 145 -8.57 -5.87 7.12
CA GLU A 145 -8.86 -7.32 7.09
C GLU A 145 -7.58 -8.15 6.90
N ARG A 146 -7.65 -9.44 7.24
CA ARG A 146 -6.55 -10.38 7.07
C ARG A 146 -6.79 -11.28 5.86
N TYR A 147 -5.74 -11.49 5.08
CA TYR A 147 -5.73 -12.35 3.91
C TYR A 147 -4.60 -13.37 4.02
N GLU A 148 -4.67 -14.45 3.26
CA GLU A 148 -3.61 -15.44 3.13
C GLU A 148 -3.17 -15.47 1.67
N LEU A 149 -1.93 -15.04 1.42
CA LEU A 149 -1.35 -15.03 0.08
C LEU A 149 -0.72 -16.39 -0.22
N VAL A 150 -1.18 -17.03 -1.29
CA VAL A 150 -0.71 -18.35 -1.72
C VAL A 150 -0.11 -18.32 -3.13
N GLU A 151 -0.56 -17.40 -3.99
CA GLU A 151 -0.12 -17.32 -5.38
C GLU A 151 0.98 -16.29 -5.56
N LYS A 152 1.70 -16.35 -6.69
CA LYS A 152 2.75 -15.37 -7.03
C LYS A 152 2.18 -13.98 -7.30
N GLU A 153 0.95 -13.89 -7.80
CA GLU A 153 0.28 -12.65 -8.14
C GLU A 153 -1.18 -12.76 -7.70
N GLU A 154 -1.63 -11.85 -6.83
CA GLU A 154 -3.01 -11.85 -6.33
C GLU A 154 -3.64 -10.47 -6.44
N SER A 155 -4.96 -10.45 -6.66
CA SER A 155 -5.74 -9.22 -6.71
C SER A 155 -6.74 -9.20 -5.56
N ILE A 156 -6.74 -8.11 -4.79
CA ILE A 156 -7.64 -7.91 -3.65
C ILE A 156 -8.52 -6.71 -3.97
N GLU A 157 -9.83 -6.91 -3.99
CA GLU A 157 -10.81 -5.84 -4.14
C GLU A 157 -11.33 -5.40 -2.78
N ILE A 158 -11.30 -4.10 -2.52
CA ILE A 158 -11.71 -3.52 -1.24
C ILE A 158 -12.74 -2.43 -1.51
N GLU A 159 -13.89 -2.58 -0.87
CA GLU A 159 -14.95 -1.58 -0.87
C GLU A 159 -14.92 -0.79 0.43
N LEU A 160 -14.80 0.54 0.34
CA LEU A 160 -14.76 1.42 1.50
C LEU A 160 -16.15 1.94 1.83
N GLU A 161 -16.46 1.97 3.13
CA GLU A 161 -17.67 2.59 3.65
C GLU A 161 -17.48 4.09 3.90
N ILE A 162 -18.48 4.89 3.56
CA ILE A 162 -18.47 6.34 3.85
C ILE A 162 -18.41 6.55 5.37
N ARG A 163 -17.58 7.51 5.78
CA ARG A 163 -17.54 7.95 7.17
C ARG A 163 -18.76 8.83 7.42
N ASP A 164 -19.64 8.39 8.32
CA ASP A 164 -20.73 9.22 8.83
C ASP A 164 -20.13 10.49 9.45
N LEU A 165 -20.23 11.62 8.73
CA LEU A 165 -19.88 12.93 9.28
C LEU A 165 -21.04 13.39 10.16
N PRO A 166 -20.78 13.90 11.38
CA PRO A 166 -21.84 14.53 12.16
C PRO A 166 -22.35 15.75 11.39
N ILE A 167 -23.66 15.79 11.15
CA ILE A 167 -24.33 17.00 10.70
C ILE A 167 -24.23 18.01 11.85
N VAL A 168 -23.50 19.09 11.67
CA VAL A 168 -23.55 20.25 12.56
C VAL A 168 -24.79 21.06 12.16
N ASP A 169 -25.77 21.11 13.06
CA ASP A 169 -26.98 21.94 12.97
C ASP A 169 -26.63 23.44 13.08
#